data_AF-A0A453BLK6-F1
#
_entry.id   AF-A0A453BLK6-F1
#
_cell.length_a   1.000
_cell.length_b   1.000
_cell.length_c   1.000
_cell.angle_alpha   90.00
_cell.angle_beta   90.00
_cell.angle_gamma   90.00
#
_symmetry.space_group_name_H-M   'P 1'
#
loop_
_entity.id
_entity.type
_entity.pdbx_description
1 polymer ?
#
loop_
_entity_poly.entity_id
_entity_poly.type
_entity_poly.pdbx_seq_one_letter_code
_entity_poly.pdbx_strand_id
1 'polypeptide(L)'
;MNYIECINVDFKSTRKESFYDLQLDVKGCQDVYASFDKYVEVERLEGDNKYHAEQHGLQDAKKGVLFIDFPPVLQLQLKRFEYDFMRDTMVKINDRYEFPLQLDLDRDDGKYLSPDADRNVRNLYTLHRFKFDDERVTKEDAKRALEEQYGGEEELPQTNPGLNNTPFKFTKYSNAYMLVYIRESDKDKIICNVDEKDIAEHLRIRLEKDREEKERRKKEKAEAHLYTIIKVAR
;
A
#
# COMPACT_ATOMS: atom_id res chain seq x y z
N MET A 1 -17.44 -5.76 -2.15
CA MET A 1 -18.88 -5.87 -1.86
C MET A 1 -19.06 -5.84 -0.35
N ASN A 2 -19.71 -4.80 0.15
CA ASN A 2 -20.12 -4.72 1.56
C ASN A 2 -21.51 -5.34 1.69
N TYR A 3 -21.75 -6.11 2.75
CA TYR A 3 -23.06 -6.67 3.02
C TYR A 3 -23.43 -6.52 4.50
N ILE A 4 -24.74 -6.42 4.74
CA ILE A 4 -25.34 -6.45 6.07
C ILE A 4 -26.51 -7.43 6.01
N GLU A 5 -26.53 -8.40 6.92
CA GLU A 5 -27.55 -9.43 7.01
C GLU A 5 -28.13 -9.43 8.43
N CYS A 6 -29.44 -9.21 8.55
CA CYS A 6 -30.10 -9.23 9.85
C CYS A 6 -30.22 -10.66 10.37
N ILE A 7 -30.11 -10.84 11.69
CA ILE A 7 -30.13 -12.17 12.32
C ILE A 7 -31.57 -12.66 12.56
N ASN A 8 -32.45 -11.75 12.98
CA ASN A 8 -33.80 -12.10 13.43
C ASN A 8 -34.90 -11.84 12.39
N VAL A 9 -34.55 -11.22 11.27
CA VAL A 9 -35.48 -10.88 10.18
C VAL A 9 -34.81 -11.20 8.83
N ASP A 10 -35.60 -11.60 7.85
CA ASP A 10 -35.14 -11.87 6.49
C ASP A 10 -34.92 -10.55 5.72
N PHE A 11 -33.86 -9.84 6.10
CA PHE A 11 -33.44 -8.59 5.47
C PHE A 11 -31.93 -8.60 5.24
N LYS A 12 -31.54 -8.39 3.97
CA LYS A 12 -30.14 -8.28 3.55
C LYS A 12 -29.95 -7.04 2.69
N SER A 13 -28.93 -6.25 3.04
CA SER A 13 -28.48 -5.10 2.26
C SER A 13 -27.10 -5.38 1.70
N THR A 14 -26.87 -5.04 0.43
CA THR A 14 -25.57 -5.23 -0.24
C THR A 14 -25.20 -3.99 -1.03
N ARG A 15 -23.95 -3.55 -0.89
CA ARG A 15 -23.40 -2.40 -1.62
C ARG A 15 -22.12 -2.80 -2.36
N LYS A 16 -22.11 -2.60 -3.68
CA LYS A 16 -20.93 -2.80 -4.51
C LYS A 16 -20.16 -1.49 -4.59
N GLU A 17 -18.84 -1.57 -4.40
CA GLU A 17 -17.93 -0.43 -4.43
C GLU A 17 -16.66 -0.86 -5.16
N SER A 18 -16.07 0.09 -5.88
CA SER A 18 -14.77 -0.07 -6.52
C SER A 18 -13.68 0.52 -5.63
N PHE A 19 -12.48 -0.05 -5.71
CA PHE A 19 -11.31 0.42 -4.98
C PHE A 19 -10.11 0.52 -5.92
N TYR A 20 -9.17 1.41 -5.58
CA TYR A 20 -7.88 1.52 -6.27
C TYR A 20 -6.74 1.00 -5.39
N ASP A 21 -6.86 1.23 -4.08
CA ASP A 21 -5.97 0.72 -3.04
C ASP A 21 -6.77 0.01 -1.94
N LEU A 22 -6.11 -0.90 -1.22
CA LEU A 22 -6.62 -1.52 0.00
C LEU A 22 -5.77 -1.11 1.19
N GLN A 23 -6.43 -0.57 2.20
CA GLN A 23 -5.78 -0.18 3.44
C GLN A 23 -5.82 -1.34 4.44
N LEU A 24 -4.68 -1.93 4.70
CA LEU A 24 -4.52 -3.09 5.58
C LEU A 24 -4.06 -2.65 6.97
N ASP A 25 -4.72 -3.18 7.98
CA ASP A 25 -4.33 -2.97 9.37
C ASP A 25 -3.05 -3.74 9.66
N VAL A 26 -2.02 -3.04 10.18
CA VAL A 26 -0.75 -3.66 10.58
C VAL A 26 -0.78 -4.06 12.05
N LYS A 27 -1.39 -3.24 12.89
CA LYS A 27 -1.47 -3.48 14.33
C LYS A 27 -2.28 -4.73 14.63
N GLY A 28 -1.67 -5.65 15.37
CA GLY A 28 -2.28 -6.94 15.72
C GLY A 28 -2.30 -7.97 14.58
N CYS A 29 -1.73 -7.65 13.41
CA CYS A 29 -1.59 -8.57 12.29
C CYS A 29 -0.10 -8.91 12.09
N GLN A 30 0.22 -10.20 11.97
CA GLN A 30 1.62 -10.63 11.79
C GLN A 30 2.05 -10.57 10.33
N ASP A 31 1.11 -10.72 9.40
CA ASP A 31 1.38 -10.73 7.97
C ASP A 31 0.19 -10.21 7.14
N VAL A 32 0.39 -10.13 5.83
CA VAL A 32 -0.63 -9.71 4.86
C VAL A 32 -1.87 -10.60 4.91
N TYR A 33 -1.73 -11.91 5.10
CA TYR A 33 -2.89 -12.81 5.13
C TYR A 33 -3.76 -12.56 6.36
N ALA A 34 -3.15 -12.34 7.52
CA ALA A 34 -3.86 -11.96 8.75
C ALA A 34 -4.63 -10.64 8.57
N SER A 35 -4.05 -9.67 7.87
CA SER A 35 -4.76 -8.42 7.57
C SER A 35 -5.91 -8.61 6.60
N PHE A 36 -5.79 -9.49 5.60
CA PHE A 36 -6.91 -9.84 4.72
C PHE A 36 -8.00 -10.62 5.46
N ASP A 37 -7.63 -11.53 6.37
CA ASP A 37 -8.56 -12.27 7.21
C ASP A 37 -9.37 -11.31 8.10
N LYS A 38 -8.69 -10.33 8.71
CA LYS A 38 -9.32 -9.25 9.46
C LYS A 38 -10.18 -8.35 8.58
N TYR A 39 -9.78 -8.09 7.33
CA TYR A 39 -10.51 -7.24 6.40
C TYR A 39 -11.89 -7.84 6.02
N VAL A 40 -11.97 -9.16 5.88
CA VAL A 40 -13.21 -9.89 5.60
C VAL A 40 -13.93 -10.39 6.85
N GLU A 41 -13.40 -10.10 8.04
CA GLU A 41 -13.98 -10.50 9.30
C GLU A 41 -15.40 -9.95 9.47
N VAL A 42 -16.32 -10.80 9.93
CA VAL A 42 -17.72 -10.42 10.10
C VAL A 42 -17.89 -9.69 11.43
N GLU A 43 -18.24 -8.42 11.34
CA GLU A 43 -18.59 -7.57 12.47
C GLU A 43 -20.04 -7.85 12.90
N ARG A 44 -20.26 -8.09 14.19
CA ARG A 44 -21.61 -8.21 14.77
C ARG A 44 -22.10 -6.86 15.27
N LEU A 45 -23.24 -6.44 14.75
CA LEU A 45 -23.96 -5.23 15.11
C LEU A 45 -25.02 -5.61 16.16
N GLU A 46 -24.68 -5.46 17.44
CA GLU A 46 -25.52 -5.83 18.59
C GLU A 46 -25.56 -4.68 19.62
N GLY A 47 -26.51 -4.73 20.56
CA GLY A 47 -26.62 -3.73 21.64
C GLY A 47 -26.93 -2.32 21.14
N ASP A 48 -26.10 -1.34 21.53
CA ASP A 48 -26.26 0.06 21.10
C ASP A 48 -25.86 0.27 19.62
N ASN A 49 -25.15 -0.69 19.02
CA ASN A 49 -24.67 -0.64 17.62
C ASN A 49 -25.59 -1.41 16.65
N LYS A 50 -26.86 -1.62 16.99
CA LYS A 50 -27.85 -2.30 16.13
C LYS A 50 -28.01 -1.59 14.77
N TYR A 51 -28.27 -2.38 13.74
CA TYR A 51 -28.51 -1.88 12.39
C TYR A 51 -29.95 -1.41 12.22
N HIS A 52 -30.17 -0.26 11.58
CA HIS A 52 -31.51 0.25 11.28
C HIS A 52 -32.02 -0.33 9.95
N ALA A 53 -32.75 -1.43 10.03
CA ALA A 53 -33.27 -2.18 8.89
C ALA A 53 -34.61 -1.65 8.40
N GLU A 54 -34.64 -0.42 7.87
CA GLU A 54 -35.82 0.23 7.25
C GLU A 54 -37.16 -0.08 7.96
N GLN A 55 -37.99 -0.96 7.36
CA GLN A 55 -39.32 -1.33 7.85
C GLN A 55 -39.30 -2.19 9.14
N HIS A 56 -38.15 -2.77 9.49
CA HIS A 56 -37.95 -3.66 10.63
C HIS A 56 -37.30 -2.97 11.84
N GLY A 57 -36.99 -1.68 11.75
CA GLY A 57 -36.39 -0.91 12.86
C GLY A 57 -34.98 -1.38 13.22
N LEU A 58 -34.59 -1.23 14.49
CA LEU A 58 -33.26 -1.62 14.98
C LEU A 58 -33.15 -3.14 15.15
N GLN A 59 -32.21 -3.76 14.46
CA GLN A 59 -32.00 -5.20 14.42
C GLN A 59 -30.55 -5.57 14.70
N ASP A 60 -30.36 -6.75 15.30
CA ASP A 60 -29.05 -7.37 15.37
C ASP A 60 -28.67 -7.88 13.98
N ALA A 61 -27.47 -7.56 13.53
CA ALA A 61 -27.04 -7.86 12.17
C ALA A 61 -25.57 -8.26 12.10
N LYS A 62 -25.20 -8.93 11.00
CA LYS A 62 -23.84 -9.25 10.64
C LYS A 62 -23.43 -8.36 9.48
N LYS A 63 -22.32 -7.66 9.61
CA LYS A 63 -21.74 -6.82 8.58
C LYS A 63 -20.41 -7.40 8.15
N GLY A 64 -20.16 -7.46 6.85
CA GLY A 64 -18.91 -8.00 6.32
C GLY A 64 -18.57 -7.43 4.95
N VAL A 65 -17.38 -7.77 4.50
CA VAL A 65 -16.85 -7.36 3.19
C VAL A 65 -16.31 -8.59 2.48
N LEU A 66 -16.65 -8.74 1.20
CA LEU A 66 -16.09 -9.75 0.30
C LEU A 66 -15.68 -9.10 -1.02
N PHE A 67 -14.67 -9.66 -1.68
CA PHE A 67 -14.19 -9.18 -2.97
C PHE A 67 -14.97 -9.84 -4.11
N ILE A 68 -15.41 -9.06 -5.09
CA ILE A 68 -16.04 -9.62 -6.29
C ILE A 68 -14.95 -10.05 -7.27
N ASP A 69 -13.96 -9.19 -7.43
CA ASP A 69 -12.82 -9.34 -8.30
C ASP A 69 -11.63 -8.56 -7.71
N PHE A 70 -10.42 -8.96 -8.10
CA PHE A 70 -9.20 -8.23 -7.78
C PHE A 70 -8.64 -7.57 -9.05
N PRO A 71 -7.98 -6.40 -8.94
CA PRO A 71 -7.38 -5.72 -10.08
C PRO A 71 -6.06 -6.38 -10.52
N PRO A 72 -5.64 -6.26 -11.80
CA PRO A 72 -4.34 -6.75 -12.27
C PRO A 72 -3.13 -6.15 -11.53
N VAL A 73 -3.26 -4.90 -11.07
CA VAL A 73 -2.29 -4.22 -10.20
C VAL A 73 -2.96 -3.98 -8.85
N LEU A 74 -2.45 -4.63 -7.82
CA LEU A 74 -2.98 -4.57 -6.46
C LEU A 74 -2.09 -3.66 -5.61
N GLN A 75 -2.65 -2.54 -5.16
CA GLN A 75 -1.98 -1.59 -4.28
C GLN A 75 -2.45 -1.82 -2.84
N LEU A 76 -1.52 -2.18 -1.95
CA LEU A 76 -1.81 -2.41 -0.53
C LEU A 76 -1.13 -1.31 0.28
N GLN A 77 -1.91 -0.49 0.96
CA GLN A 77 -1.42 0.51 1.89
C GLN A 77 -1.41 -0.07 3.30
N LEU A 78 -0.22 -0.13 3.92
CA LEU A 78 -0.06 -0.63 5.28
C LEU A 78 -0.32 0.52 6.25
N LYS A 79 -1.39 0.44 7.06
CA LYS A 79 -1.73 1.45 8.07
C LYS A 79 -0.74 1.42 9.24
N ARG A 80 0.45 1.95 9.02
CA ARG A 80 1.51 2.10 10.03
C ARG A 80 1.42 3.39 10.82
N PHE A 81 0.35 4.17 10.68
CA PHE A 81 0.15 5.39 11.44
C PHE A 81 -1.26 5.36 12.02
N GLU A 82 -1.34 5.33 13.34
CA GLU A 82 -2.60 5.40 14.07
C GLU A 82 -2.59 6.61 15.00
N TYR A 83 -3.78 7.18 15.22
CA TYR A 83 -3.96 8.26 16.17
C TYR A 83 -4.06 7.68 17.59
N ASP A 84 -3.17 8.11 18.47
CA ASP A 84 -3.19 7.76 19.89
C ASP A 84 -3.99 8.84 20.65
N PHE A 85 -5.23 8.50 21.01
CA PHE A 85 -6.13 9.41 21.74
C PHE A 85 -5.59 9.85 23.11
N MET A 86 -4.78 9.03 23.77
CA MET A 86 -4.25 9.37 25.09
C MET A 86 -3.10 10.37 24.99
N ARG A 87 -2.37 10.35 23.86
CA ARG A 87 -1.21 11.21 23.59
C ARG A 87 -1.49 12.37 22.64
N ASP A 88 -2.69 12.42 22.07
CA ASP A 88 -3.12 13.40 21.05
C ASP A 88 -2.11 13.54 19.91
N THR A 89 -1.63 12.41 19.38
CA THR A 89 -0.59 12.41 18.34
C THR A 89 -0.67 11.20 17.43
N MET A 90 -0.13 11.35 16.22
CA MET A 90 0.02 10.24 15.27
C MET A 90 1.24 9.40 15.67
N VAL A 91 1.02 8.13 15.97
CA VAL A 91 2.07 7.19 16.37
C VAL A 91 2.37 6.24 15.21
N LYS A 92 3.66 6.09 14.90
CA LYS A 92 4.13 5.12 13.92
C LYS A 92 4.17 3.71 14.52
N ILE A 93 3.54 2.75 13.86
CA ILE A 93 3.56 1.32 14.19
C ILE A 93 4.79 0.69 13.52
N ASN A 94 5.76 0.32 14.35
CA ASN A 94 7.00 -0.32 13.91
C ASN A 94 6.98 -1.84 14.04
N ASP A 95 5.83 -2.42 14.39
CA ASP A 95 5.65 -3.86 14.53
C ASP A 95 6.13 -4.60 13.28
N ARG A 96 6.75 -5.76 13.52
CA ARG A 96 7.19 -6.67 12.46
C ARG A 96 5.97 -7.20 11.74
N TYR A 97 5.92 -6.99 10.43
CA TYR A 97 4.80 -7.33 9.57
C TYR A 97 5.33 -7.94 8.29
N GLU A 98 4.99 -9.21 8.07
CA GLU A 98 5.52 -9.99 6.96
C GLU A 98 4.63 -9.89 5.71
N PHE A 99 5.27 -9.88 4.55
CA PHE A 99 4.58 -9.92 3.27
C PHE A 99 5.35 -10.84 2.31
N PRO A 100 4.67 -11.78 1.64
CA PRO A 100 5.33 -12.77 0.81
C PRO A 100 5.72 -12.19 -0.55
N LEU A 101 6.68 -12.83 -1.23
CA LEU A 101 6.97 -12.49 -2.62
C LEU A 101 5.80 -12.85 -3.55
N GLN A 102 5.20 -14.03 -3.32
CA GLN A 102 4.02 -14.48 -4.02
C GLN A 102 2.83 -14.41 -3.08
N LEU A 103 1.84 -13.60 -3.45
CA LEU A 103 0.61 -13.44 -2.71
C LEU A 103 -0.50 -14.17 -3.45
N ASP A 104 -1.04 -15.18 -2.79
CA ASP A 104 -2.13 -15.99 -3.32
C ASP A 104 -3.45 -15.60 -2.63
N LEU A 105 -4.32 -14.91 -3.37
CA LEU A 105 -5.63 -14.48 -2.86
C LEU A 105 -6.77 -15.47 -3.18
N ASP A 106 -6.51 -16.54 -3.95
CA ASP A 106 -7.48 -17.65 -4.12
C ASP A 106 -7.22 -18.82 -3.16
N ARG A 107 -6.22 -18.70 -2.28
CA ARG A 107 -5.96 -19.69 -1.23
C ARG A 107 -7.22 -19.98 -0.42
N ASP A 108 -7.23 -21.14 0.22
CA ASP A 108 -8.34 -21.56 1.10
C ASP A 108 -9.71 -21.51 0.36
N ASP A 109 -9.73 -21.97 -0.90
CA ASP A 109 -10.91 -22.01 -1.79
C ASP A 109 -11.54 -20.63 -2.08
N GLY A 110 -10.69 -19.61 -2.24
CA GLY A 110 -11.12 -18.24 -2.53
C GLY A 110 -11.89 -17.62 -1.38
N LYS A 111 -11.46 -17.83 -0.14
CA LYS A 111 -12.16 -17.38 1.08
C LYS A 111 -12.49 -15.88 1.11
N TYR A 112 -11.70 -15.06 0.41
CA TYR A 112 -11.90 -13.61 0.34
C TYR A 112 -12.91 -13.20 -0.73
N LEU A 113 -13.23 -14.08 -1.67
CA LEU A 113 -14.10 -13.82 -2.80
C LEU A 113 -15.56 -14.04 -2.44
N SER A 114 -16.44 -13.24 -3.03
CA SER A 114 -17.88 -13.46 -2.97
C SER A 114 -18.25 -14.76 -3.68
N PRO A 115 -19.34 -15.44 -3.29
CA PRO A 115 -19.79 -16.67 -3.96
C PRO A 115 -20.01 -16.52 -5.47
N ASP A 116 -20.40 -15.33 -5.91
CA ASP A 116 -20.68 -15.00 -7.31
C ASP A 116 -19.44 -14.49 -8.07
N ALA A 117 -18.25 -14.54 -7.47
CA ALA A 117 -17.01 -14.07 -8.08
C ALA A 117 -16.58 -14.97 -9.26
N ASP A 118 -15.97 -14.35 -10.28
CA ASP A 118 -15.38 -15.10 -11.38
C ASP A 118 -14.10 -15.79 -10.92
N ARG A 119 -14.14 -17.13 -10.86
CA ARG A 119 -13.01 -17.99 -10.47
C ARG A 119 -12.17 -18.47 -11.66
N ASN A 120 -12.46 -18.02 -12.88
CA ASN A 120 -11.66 -18.36 -14.05
C ASN A 120 -10.31 -17.63 -14.07
N VAL A 121 -10.20 -16.50 -13.37
CA VAL A 121 -8.98 -15.71 -13.27
C VAL A 121 -8.24 -16.05 -11.98
N ARG A 122 -6.99 -16.48 -12.10
CA ARG A 122 -6.13 -16.78 -10.96
C ARG A 122 -5.59 -15.50 -10.33
N ASN A 123 -5.94 -15.24 -9.07
CA ASN A 123 -5.47 -14.12 -8.26
C ASN A 123 -4.14 -14.45 -7.56
N LEU A 124 -3.16 -14.87 -8.35
CA LEU A 124 -1.78 -15.06 -7.93
C LEU A 124 -0.96 -13.84 -8.31
N TYR A 125 -0.35 -13.19 -7.32
CA TYR A 125 0.40 -11.95 -7.50
C TYR A 125 1.86 -12.11 -7.14
N THR A 126 2.71 -11.40 -7.88
CA THR A 126 4.13 -11.23 -7.55
C THR A 126 4.39 -9.81 -7.05
N LEU A 127 5.07 -9.70 -5.91
CA LEU A 127 5.52 -8.42 -5.36
C LEU A 127 6.53 -7.77 -6.33
N HIS A 128 6.24 -6.54 -6.73
CA HIS A 128 7.13 -5.77 -7.58
C HIS A 128 8.08 -4.92 -6.74
N ARG A 129 9.36 -5.31 -6.71
CA ARG A 129 10.37 -4.75 -5.79
C ARG A 129 11.14 -3.61 -6.42
N PHE A 130 10.72 -2.38 -6.12
CA PHE A 130 11.51 -1.17 -6.38
C PHE A 130 11.70 -0.41 -5.08
N LYS A 131 12.94 0.01 -4.84
CA LYS A 131 13.28 1.00 -3.84
C LYS A 131 13.27 2.37 -4.51
N PHE A 132 12.36 3.21 -4.04
CA PHE A 132 12.28 4.62 -4.43
C PHE A 132 13.00 5.43 -3.35
N ASP A 133 14.09 6.07 -3.72
CA ASP A 133 14.88 6.96 -2.88
C ASP A 133 14.99 8.28 -3.63
N ASP A 134 13.97 9.16 -3.50
CA ASP A 134 13.71 10.48 -4.12
C ASP A 134 14.42 10.82 -5.46
N GLU A 135 15.74 10.69 -5.53
CA GLU A 135 16.59 10.83 -6.70
C GLU A 135 16.70 9.57 -7.59
N ARG A 136 16.43 8.36 -7.06
CA ARG A 136 16.74 7.07 -7.71
C ARG A 136 15.68 6.01 -7.45
N VAL A 137 15.41 5.21 -8.49
CA VAL A 137 14.65 3.97 -8.38
C VAL A 137 15.59 2.80 -8.64
N THR A 138 15.71 1.89 -7.68
CA THR A 138 16.59 0.72 -7.81
C THR A 138 15.78 -0.55 -7.62
N LYS A 139 16.05 -1.56 -8.48
CA LYS A 139 15.47 -2.89 -8.32
C LYS A 139 16.24 -3.60 -7.21
N GLU A 140 15.54 -3.93 -6.12
CA GLU A 140 16.16 -4.53 -4.95
C GLU A 140 16.13 -6.06 -4.98
N ASP A 141 17.16 -6.66 -4.37
CA ASP A 141 17.25 -8.10 -4.21
C ASP A 141 16.15 -8.63 -3.30
N ALA A 142 15.62 -9.81 -3.62
CA ALA A 142 14.43 -10.39 -2.95
C ALA A 142 14.57 -10.45 -1.44
N LYS A 143 15.72 -10.94 -0.98
CA LYS A 143 15.94 -11.20 0.43
C LYS A 143 16.09 -9.91 1.23
N ARG A 144 16.88 -8.95 0.72
CA ARG A 144 17.10 -7.65 1.38
C ARG A 144 15.83 -6.81 1.40
N ALA A 145 15.08 -6.77 0.28
CA ALA A 145 13.84 -6.02 0.17
C ALA A 145 12.74 -6.49 1.12
N LEU A 146 12.71 -7.78 1.49
CA LEU A 146 11.71 -8.34 2.39
C LEU A 146 12.14 -8.22 3.86
N GLU A 147 13.28 -8.81 4.22
CA GLU A 147 13.70 -8.93 5.63
C GLU A 147 13.98 -7.58 6.29
N GLU A 148 14.48 -6.59 5.55
CA GLU A 148 14.76 -5.26 6.08
C GLU A 148 13.49 -4.39 6.21
N GLN A 149 12.43 -4.71 5.48
CA GLN A 149 11.23 -3.87 5.36
C GLN A 149 10.05 -4.35 6.22
N TYR A 150 10.15 -5.51 6.85
CA TYR A 150 9.12 -6.02 7.76
C TYR A 150 8.96 -5.16 9.03
N GLY A 151 10.01 -4.47 9.46
CA GLY A 151 10.04 -3.73 10.73
C GLY A 151 10.43 -4.62 11.91
N GLY A 152 10.10 -4.18 13.13
CA GLY A 152 10.45 -4.83 14.38
C GLY A 152 11.71 -4.26 15.06
N GLU A 153 12.13 -4.94 16.13
CA GLU A 153 13.34 -4.63 16.88
C GLU A 153 14.49 -5.52 16.41
N GLU A 154 15.68 -4.95 16.25
CA GLU A 154 16.91 -5.71 15.97
C GLU A 154 17.78 -5.76 17.23
N GLU A 155 18.27 -6.97 17.54
CA GLU A 155 19.23 -7.19 18.62
C GLU A 155 20.64 -7.13 18.04
N LEU A 156 21.49 -6.24 18.57
CA LEU A 156 22.90 -6.24 18.20
C LEU A 156 23.61 -7.48 18.78
N PRO A 157 24.50 -8.13 18.02
CA PRO A 157 25.29 -9.24 18.55
C PRO A 157 26.12 -8.73 19.74
N GLN A 158 26.10 -9.49 20.83
CA GLN A 158 26.85 -9.16 22.05
C GLN A 158 28.34 -9.04 21.72
N THR A 159 28.90 -7.85 21.93
CA THR A 159 30.33 -7.59 21.70
C THR A 159 31.23 -8.19 22.78
N ASN A 160 30.69 -8.69 23.91
CA ASN A 160 31.47 -9.29 25.00
C ASN A 160 30.76 -10.50 25.66
N PRO A 161 31.26 -11.74 25.51
CA PRO A 161 30.65 -12.96 26.04
C PRO A 161 30.94 -13.16 27.55
N GLY A 162 30.60 -12.18 28.39
CA GLY A 162 30.88 -12.25 29.83
C GLY A 162 30.16 -11.26 30.76
N LEU A 163 29.30 -10.38 30.24
CA LEU A 163 28.52 -9.44 31.07
C LEU A 163 27.03 -9.69 30.86
N ASN A 164 26.31 -10.03 31.94
CA ASN A 164 24.87 -10.33 31.95
C ASN A 164 23.99 -9.06 31.76
N ASN A 165 24.27 -8.26 30.73
CA ASN A 165 23.35 -7.19 30.34
C ASN A 165 22.34 -7.72 29.33
N THR A 166 21.07 -7.35 29.50
CA THR A 166 20.02 -7.54 28.49
C THR A 166 20.49 -6.95 27.15
N PRO A 167 20.36 -7.68 26.03
CA PRO A 167 20.73 -7.16 24.70
C PRO A 167 20.06 -5.82 24.42
N PHE A 168 20.83 -4.84 23.91
CA PHE A 168 20.30 -3.53 23.55
C PHE A 168 19.47 -3.69 22.28
N LYS A 169 18.15 -3.48 22.39
CA LYS A 169 17.20 -3.57 21.29
C LYS A 169 17.03 -2.19 20.67
N PHE A 170 17.03 -2.12 19.34
CA PHE A 170 16.68 -0.88 18.65
C PHE A 170 15.59 -1.13 17.62
N THR A 171 14.63 -0.22 17.54
CA THR A 171 13.53 -0.28 16.58
C THR A 171 14.04 0.06 15.18
N LYS A 172 13.81 -0.81 14.19
CA LYS A 172 14.07 -0.47 12.78
C LYS A 172 13.14 0.66 12.37
N TYR A 173 13.69 1.80 11.99
CA TYR A 173 12.91 2.94 11.51
C TYR A 173 12.47 2.82 10.05
N SER A 174 13.17 1.99 9.25
CA SER A 174 12.78 1.68 7.87
C SER A 174 11.81 0.50 7.89
N ASN A 175 10.60 0.72 7.39
CA ASN A 175 9.60 -0.32 7.17
C ASN A 175 8.72 0.05 5.98
N ALA A 176 8.19 -0.96 5.30
CA ALA A 176 7.31 -0.74 4.16
C ALA A 176 5.98 -0.12 4.60
N TYR A 177 5.49 0.86 3.84
CA TYR A 177 4.18 1.48 4.03
C TYR A 177 3.21 1.19 2.87
N MET A 178 3.74 0.77 1.72
CA MET A 178 2.97 0.48 0.52
C MET A 178 3.59 -0.71 -0.22
N LEU A 179 2.75 -1.66 -0.63
CA LEU A 179 3.15 -2.82 -1.41
C LEU A 179 2.41 -2.80 -2.74
N VAL A 180 3.12 -3.06 -3.83
CA VAL A 180 2.55 -3.15 -5.17
C VAL A 180 2.75 -4.57 -5.69
N TYR A 181 1.63 -5.24 -5.91
CA TYR A 181 1.54 -6.60 -6.40
C TYR A 181 1.00 -6.59 -7.83
N ILE A 182 1.61 -7.37 -8.72
CA ILE A 182 1.16 -7.50 -10.11
C ILE A 182 0.71 -8.94 -10.31
N ARG A 183 -0.49 -9.13 -10.86
CA ARG A 183 -1.04 -10.45 -11.17
C ARG A 183 -0.15 -11.15 -12.19
N GLU A 184 0.19 -12.41 -11.96
CA GLU A 184 1.11 -13.14 -12.83
C GLU A 184 0.61 -13.23 -14.28
N SER A 185 -0.70 -13.43 -14.50
CA SER A 185 -1.29 -13.50 -15.84
C SER A 185 -1.25 -12.20 -16.63
N ASP A 186 -1.22 -11.04 -15.94
CA ASP A 186 -1.26 -9.72 -16.56
C ASP A 186 0.13 -9.06 -16.64
N LYS A 187 1.16 -9.72 -16.10
CA LYS A 187 2.50 -9.16 -15.92
C LYS A 187 3.13 -8.63 -17.20
N ASP A 188 3.07 -9.41 -18.29
CA ASP A 188 3.70 -9.04 -19.56
C ASP A 188 2.98 -7.87 -20.26
N LYS A 189 1.68 -7.72 -20.00
CA LYS A 189 0.88 -6.60 -20.50
C LYS A 189 1.15 -5.31 -19.72
N ILE A 190 1.41 -5.44 -18.41
CA ILE A 190 1.63 -4.30 -17.52
C ILE A 190 3.09 -3.81 -17.58
N ILE A 191 4.05 -4.73 -17.57
CA ILE A 191 5.49 -4.44 -17.61
C ILE A 191 6.00 -4.71 -19.04
N CYS A 192 5.37 -4.06 -20.02
CA CYS A 192 5.82 -4.10 -21.40
C CYS A 192 6.92 -3.07 -21.66
N ASN A 193 7.75 -3.31 -22.67
CA ASN A 193 8.73 -2.33 -23.12
C ASN A 193 7.99 -1.19 -23.83
N VAL A 194 8.29 0.05 -23.42
CA VAL A 194 7.76 1.26 -24.04
C VAL A 194 8.89 1.90 -24.84
N ASP A 195 8.69 2.00 -26.14
CA ASP A 195 9.64 2.60 -27.06
C ASP A 195 9.26 4.06 -27.36
N GLU A 196 10.18 4.82 -27.97
CA GLU A 196 9.87 6.18 -28.39
C GLU A 196 8.59 6.24 -29.23
N LYS A 197 8.38 5.25 -30.11
CA LYS A 197 7.21 5.12 -31.01
C LYS A 197 5.87 5.18 -30.28
N ASP A 198 5.81 4.77 -29.02
CA ASP A 198 4.59 4.80 -28.20
C ASP A 198 4.28 6.21 -27.66
N ILE A 199 5.28 7.09 -27.66
CA ILE A 199 5.13 8.49 -27.25
C ILE A 199 4.60 9.29 -28.43
N ALA A 200 3.45 9.94 -28.24
CA ALA A 200 2.82 10.80 -29.25
C ALA A 200 3.78 11.91 -29.73
N GLU A 201 3.84 12.12 -31.05
CA GLU A 201 4.80 13.02 -31.69
C GLU A 201 4.75 14.45 -31.14
N HIS A 202 3.54 15.00 -30.95
CA HIS A 202 3.35 16.34 -30.41
C HIS A 202 3.91 16.49 -28.98
N LEU A 203 3.91 15.43 -28.16
CA LEU A 203 4.53 15.44 -26.83
C LEU A 203 6.05 15.46 -26.95
N ARG A 204 6.62 14.69 -27.89
CA ARG A 204 8.08 14.70 -28.10
C ARG A 204 8.58 16.09 -28.51
N ILE A 205 7.92 16.71 -29.47
CA ILE A 205 8.26 18.08 -29.94
C ILE A 205 8.18 19.07 -28.78
N ARG A 206 7.11 19.00 -27.97
CA ARG A 206 6.94 19.89 -26.82
C ARG A 206 8.02 19.68 -25.76
N LEU A 207 8.32 18.42 -25.42
CA LEU A 207 9.32 18.09 -24.40
C LEU A 207 10.73 18.52 -24.83
N GLU A 208 11.07 18.40 -26.11
CA GLU A 208 12.36 18.85 -26.62
C GLU A 208 12.48 20.38 -26.52
N LYS A 209 11.44 21.10 -26.92
CA LYS A 209 11.40 22.57 -26.79
C LYS A 209 11.50 23.03 -25.32
N ASP A 210 10.80 22.36 -24.41
CA ASP A 210 10.88 22.64 -22.98
C ASP A 210 12.29 22.38 -22.43
N ARG A 211 12.98 21.34 -22.93
CA ARG A 211 14.38 21.02 -22.59
C ARG A 211 15.33 22.11 -23.08
N GLU A 212 15.24 22.51 -24.34
CA GLU A 212 16.06 23.59 -24.93
C GLU A 212 15.90 24.92 -24.17
N GLU A 213 14.66 25.29 -23.82
CA GLU A 213 14.41 26.52 -23.07
C GLU A 213 14.98 26.45 -21.64
N LYS A 214 14.91 25.29 -21.00
CA LYS A 214 15.49 25.07 -19.67
C LYS A 214 17.01 25.16 -19.70
N GLU A 215 17.66 24.64 -20.74
CA GLU A 215 19.11 24.78 -20.94
C GLU A 215 19.52 26.23 -21.20
N ARG A 216 18.77 26.95 -22.05
CA ARG A 216 19.00 28.38 -22.28
C ARG A 216 18.89 29.19 -20.98
N ARG A 217 17.83 29.00 -20.21
CA ARG A 217 17.65 29.66 -18.89
C ARG A 217 18.76 29.28 -17.90
N LYS A 218 19.22 28.02 -17.91
CA LYS A 218 20.31 27.57 -17.05
C LYS A 218 21.63 28.25 -17.43
N LYS A 219 21.91 28.42 -18.73
CA LYS A 219 23.07 29.14 -19.25
C LYS A 219 23.01 30.63 -18.89
N GLU A 220 21.88 31.29 -19.13
CA GLU A 220 21.66 32.70 -18.76
C GLU A 220 21.86 32.92 -17.25
N LYS A 221 21.31 32.04 -16.39
CA LYS A 221 21.50 32.11 -14.94
C LYS A 221 22.95 31.86 -14.53
N ALA A 222 23.63 30.94 -15.21
CA ALA A 222 25.05 30.69 -14.99
C ALA A 222 25.92 31.87 -15.47
N GLU A 223 25.49 32.66 -16.45
CA GLU A 223 26.22 33.85 -16.92
C GLU A 223 25.82 35.12 -16.13
N ALA A 224 24.66 35.15 -15.48
CA ALA A 224 24.15 36.30 -14.74
C ALA A 224 25.08 36.78 -13.61
N HIS A 225 25.83 35.87 -12.99
CA HIS A 225 26.81 36.23 -11.95
C HIS A 225 28.02 37.02 -12.48
N LEU A 226 28.23 37.06 -13.80
CA LEU A 226 29.32 37.80 -14.45
C LEU A 226 29.00 39.30 -14.61
N TYR A 227 27.76 39.71 -14.38
CA TYR A 227 27.31 41.09 -14.59
C TYR A 227 26.93 41.76 -13.26
N THR A 228 27.38 43.00 -13.05
CA THR A 228 27.01 43.83 -11.89
C THR A 228 26.27 45.08 -12.36
N ILE A 229 25.12 45.37 -11.73
CA ILE A 229 24.31 46.55 -12.06
C ILE A 229 24.84 47.74 -11.27
N ILE A 230 25.52 48.68 -11.94
CA ILE A 230 25.90 49.97 -11.36
C ILE A 230 24.75 50.95 -11.59
N LYS A 231 24.11 51.41 -10.52
CA LYS A 231 23.14 52.51 -10.58
C LYS A 231 23.89 53.83 -10.37
N VAL A 232 23.88 54.68 -11.39
CA VAL A 232 24.42 56.04 -11.30
C VAL A 232 23.31 56.98 -10.85
N ALA A 233 23.50 57.64 -9.70
CA ALA A 233 22.63 58.72 -9.25
C ALA A 233 22.96 60.00 -10.00
N ARG A 234 21.93 60.72 -10.45
CA ARG A 234 22.04 62.03 -11.08
C ARG A 234 22.01 63.14 -10.03
#